data_AF-A0A519ZX08-F1
#
_entry.id   AF-A0A519ZX08-F1
#
_cell.length_a   1.000
_cell.length_b   1.000
_cell.length_c   1.000
_cell.angle_alpha   90.00
_cell.angle_beta   90.00
_cell.angle_gamma   90.00
#
_symmetry.space_group_name_H-M   'P 1'
#
loop_
_entity.id
_entity.type
_entity.pdbx_description
1 polymer ?
#
loop_
_entity_poly.entity_id
_entity_poly.type
_entity_poly.pdbx_seq_one_letter_code
_entity_poly.pdbx_strand_id
1 'polypeptide(L)'
;MLDFFFIGDEKPSDFALTQAEYAGGITMREFEQAQHARVIEYGFNFFDDFRWSNAQAKQKLAQLQSAKSEQFEVLQRLLQRAVELNCGVIAFSD
;
A
#
# COMPACT_ATOMS: atom_id res chain seq x y z
N MET A 1 -13.13 3.99 -1.90
CA MET A 1 -12.26 2.79 -1.94
C MET A 1 -10.86 3.30 -1.73
N LEU A 2 -9.96 2.55 -1.09
CA LEU A 2 -8.59 3.03 -0.93
C LEU A 2 -7.74 2.46 -2.06
N ASP A 3 -7.41 3.31 -3.02
CA ASP A 3 -6.71 2.97 -4.23
C ASP A 3 -5.21 3.20 -4.07
N PHE A 4 -4.41 2.26 -4.57
CA PHE A 4 -2.96 2.29 -4.51
C PHE A 4 -2.38 2.53 -5.90
N PHE A 5 -1.29 3.30 -5.95
CA PHE A 5 -0.53 3.57 -7.16
C PHE A 5 0.95 3.40 -6.90
N PHE A 6 1.71 2.92 -7.89
CA PHE A 6 3.16 2.83 -7.82
C PHE A 6 3.79 4.21 -7.99
N ILE A 7 4.74 4.54 -7.12
CA ILE A 7 5.42 5.83 -7.12
C ILE A 7 6.91 5.67 -6.79
N GLY A 8 7.78 6.30 -7.57
CA GLY A 8 9.22 6.34 -7.30
C GLY A 8 9.52 7.08 -5.99
N ASP A 9 10.56 6.66 -5.27
CA ASP A 9 10.95 7.29 -3.99
C ASP A 9 11.33 8.76 -4.17
N GLU A 10 11.86 9.12 -5.34
CA GLU A 10 12.26 10.48 -5.72
C GLU A 10 11.09 11.43 -6.03
N LYS A 11 9.90 10.90 -6.23
CA LYS A 11 8.70 11.70 -6.55
C LYS A 11 8.10 12.27 -5.27
N PRO A 12 7.57 13.51 -5.31
CA PRO A 12 6.82 14.05 -4.18
C PRO A 12 5.45 13.37 -4.07
N SER A 13 4.80 13.45 -2.91
CA SER A 13 3.50 12.78 -2.68
C SER A 13 2.35 13.43 -3.44
N ASP A 14 2.50 14.68 -3.87
CA ASP A 14 1.56 15.39 -4.75
C ASP A 14 1.83 15.13 -6.25
N PHE A 15 2.69 14.17 -6.56
CA PHE A 15 2.92 13.74 -7.94
C PHE A 15 1.59 13.27 -8.54
N ALA A 16 1.21 13.91 -9.65
CA ALA A 16 -0.09 13.72 -10.28
C ALA A 16 -0.40 12.22 -10.46
N LEU A 17 -1.39 11.72 -9.69
CA LEU A 17 -1.83 10.32 -9.72
C LEU A 17 -2.27 9.89 -11.14
N THR A 18 -2.64 10.83 -11.99
CA THR A 18 -2.93 10.62 -13.42
C THR A 18 -1.73 10.08 -14.22
N GLN A 19 -0.51 10.20 -13.69
CA GLN A 19 0.72 9.64 -14.29
C GLN A 19 1.23 8.41 -13.53
N ALA A 20 0.63 8.05 -12.39
CA ALA A 20 1.04 6.91 -11.60
C ALA A 20 0.33 5.64 -12.09
N GLU A 21 1.06 4.52 -12.11
CA GLU A 21 0.49 3.23 -12.50
C GLU A 21 -0.38 2.69 -11.35
N TYR A 22 -1.65 2.37 -11.64
CA TYR A 22 -2.57 1.80 -10.66
C TYR A 22 -2.09 0.42 -10.20
N ALA A 23 -1.97 0.24 -8.88
CA ALA A 23 -1.42 -0.94 -8.24
C ALA A 23 -2.50 -1.89 -7.69
N GLY A 24 -3.72 -1.39 -7.47
CA GLY A 24 -4.84 -2.13 -6.88
C GLY A 24 -5.58 -1.29 -5.85
N GLY A 25 -6.65 -1.82 -5.29
CA GLY A 25 -7.46 -1.10 -4.30
C GLY A 25 -7.97 -2.04 -3.23
N ILE A 26 -8.15 -1.53 -2.01
CA ILE A 26 -8.70 -2.30 -0.89
C ILE A 26 -9.94 -1.60 -0.33
N THR A 27 -10.83 -2.41 0.24
CA THR A 27 -12.02 -1.96 0.95
C THR A 27 -11.68 -1.50 2.37
N MET A 28 -12.59 -0.75 3.00
CA MET A 28 -12.46 -0.34 4.41
C MET A 28 -12.28 -1.55 5.34
N ARG A 29 -12.98 -2.65 5.06
CA ARG A 29 -12.85 -3.89 5.82
C ARG A 29 -11.44 -4.48 5.72
N GLU A 30 -10.87 -4.53 4.53
CA GLU A 30 -9.50 -5.02 4.32
C GLU A 30 -8.47 -4.09 4.97
N PHE A 31 -8.70 -2.78 4.93
CA PHE A 31 -7.87 -1.79 5.62
C PHE A 31 -7.87 -2.00 7.14
N GLU A 32 -9.04 -2.13 7.76
CA GLU A 32 -9.18 -2.40 9.21
C GLU A 32 -8.47 -3.71 9.58
N GLN A 33 -8.65 -4.76 8.78
CA GLN A 33 -7.96 -6.03 8.98
C GLN A 33 -6.44 -5.89 8.88
N ALA A 34 -5.94 -5.11 7.90
CA ALA A 34 -4.52 -4.84 7.75
C ALA A 34 -3.95 -4.02 8.91
N GLN A 35 -4.73 -3.12 9.52
CA GLN A 35 -4.37 -2.42 10.76
C GLN A 35 -4.30 -3.37 11.96
N HIS A 36 -5.28 -4.27 12.12
CA HIS A 36 -5.26 -5.30 13.16
C HIS A 36 -4.05 -6.25 13.03
N ALA A 37 -3.65 -6.56 11.80
CA ALA A 37 -2.45 -7.34 11.50
C ALA A 37 -1.14 -6.54 11.61
N ARG A 38 -1.21 -5.24 11.94
CA ARG A 38 -0.07 -4.29 12.02
C ARG A 38 0.71 -4.13 10.73
N VAL A 39 0.07 -4.43 9.60
CA VAL A 39 0.61 -4.18 8.26
C VAL A 39 0.41 -2.70 7.93
N ILE A 40 -0.80 -2.17 8.16
CA ILE A 40 -1.08 -0.74 8.10
C ILE A 40 -0.93 -0.15 9.50
N GLU A 41 -0.25 0.98 9.62
CA GLU A 41 -0.10 1.72 10.87
C GLU A 41 -1.47 2.19 11.39
N TYR A 42 -1.70 2.07 12.71
CA TYR A 42 -2.90 2.61 13.37
C TYR A 42 -3.05 4.14 13.24
N GLY A 43 -1.97 4.85 12.92
CA GLY A 43 -1.99 6.29 12.69
C GLY A 43 -2.54 6.68 11.31
N PHE A 44 -2.73 5.73 10.40
CA PHE A 44 -3.33 6.01 9.10
C PHE A 44 -4.85 5.90 9.16
N ASN A 45 -5.49 6.75 8.38
CA ASN A 45 -6.93 6.78 8.21
C ASN A 45 -7.28 6.25 6.81
N PHE A 46 -8.39 5.54 6.70
CA PHE A 46 -8.87 5.04 5.41
C PHE A 46 -9.21 6.17 4.44
N PHE A 47 -9.60 7.35 4.94
CA PHE A 47 -10.00 8.51 4.14
C PHE A 47 -8.88 9.51 3.89
N ASP A 48 -7.67 9.24 4.39
CA ASP A 48 -6.52 10.13 4.21
C ASP A 48 -5.50 9.48 3.28
N ASP A 49 -4.86 10.30 2.46
CA ASP A 49 -3.77 9.85 1.61
C ASP A 49 -2.54 9.50 2.45
N PHE A 50 -1.85 8.43 2.08
CA PHE A 50 -0.58 8.08 2.70
C PHE A 50 0.36 7.40 1.73
N ARG A 51 1.65 7.35 2.07
CA ARG A 51 2.68 6.78 1.22
C ARG A 51 3.59 5.85 2.00
N TRP A 52 3.97 4.76 1.35
CA TRP A 52 5.13 3.96 1.72
C TRP A 52 6.22 4.12 0.67
N SER A 53 7.45 4.39 1.12
CA SER A 53 8.64 4.26 0.29
C SER A 53 8.90 2.81 -0.11
N ASN A 54 9.80 2.57 -1.05
CA ASN A 54 10.29 1.23 -1.39
C ASN A 54 10.74 0.45 -0.14
N ALA A 55 11.48 1.11 0.76
CA ALA A 55 11.93 0.47 2.00
C ALA A 55 10.76 0.06 2.90
N GLN A 56 9.74 0.91 3.03
CA GLN A 56 8.54 0.59 3.79
C GLN A 56 7.73 -0.53 3.10
N ALA A 57 7.59 -0.51 1.77
CA ALA A 57 6.90 -1.56 1.02
C ALA A 57 7.55 -2.94 1.23
N LYS A 58 8.88 -3.02 1.22
CA LYS A 58 9.64 -4.24 1.58
C LYS A 58 9.34 -4.71 2.99
N GLN A 59 9.30 -3.80 3.96
CA GLN A 59 8.96 -4.13 5.35
C GLN A 59 7.52 -4.66 5.45
N LYS A 60 6.54 -4.02 4.79
CA LYS A 60 5.14 -4.43 4.81
C LYS A 60 4.94 -5.80 4.19
N LEU A 61 5.62 -6.08 3.09
CA LEU A 61 5.58 -7.40 2.45
C LEU A 61 6.08 -8.50 3.39
N ALA A 62 7.19 -8.26 4.10
CA ALA A 62 7.71 -9.21 5.09
C ALA A 62 6.73 -9.44 6.26
N GLN A 63 6.05 -8.38 6.72
CA GLN A 63 5.01 -8.49 7.75
C GLN A 63 3.82 -9.33 7.27
N LEU A 64 3.37 -9.14 6.02
CA LEU A 64 2.28 -9.92 5.43
C LEU A 64 2.61 -11.41 5.29
N GLN A 65 3.82 -11.73 4.84
CA GLN A 65 4.27 -13.13 4.72
C GLN A 65 4.24 -13.86 6.08
N SER A 66 4.43 -13.13 7.18
CA SER A 66 4.33 -13.69 8.54
C SER A 66 2.88 -13.90 9.00
N ALA A 67 1.92 -13.15 8.47
CA ALA A 67 0.53 -13.14 8.92
C ALA A 67 -0.35 -14.27 8.34
N LYS A 68 0.15 -15.05 7.35
CA LYS A 68 -0.50 -16.24 6.73
C LYS A 68 -2.03 -16.12 6.60
N SER A 69 -2.52 -15.15 5.83
CA SER A 69 -3.96 -14.99 5.59
C SER A 69 -4.24 -14.68 4.13
N GLU A 70 -5.13 -15.47 3.52
CA GLU A 70 -5.70 -15.21 2.17
C GLU A 70 -6.43 -13.85 2.11
N GLN A 71 -6.75 -13.26 3.26
CA GLN A 71 -7.45 -11.97 3.41
C GLN A 71 -6.63 -10.76 2.93
N PHE A 72 -5.34 -10.94 2.62
CA PHE A 72 -4.46 -9.84 2.19
C PHE A 72 -3.95 -10.01 0.76
N GLU A 73 -4.61 -10.82 -0.06
CA GLU A 73 -4.09 -11.18 -1.38
C GLU A 73 -3.81 -9.95 -2.26
N VAL A 74 -4.71 -8.96 -2.29
CA VAL A 74 -4.53 -7.73 -3.06
C VAL A 74 -3.33 -6.93 -2.55
N LEU A 75 -3.26 -6.67 -1.24
CA LEU A 75 -2.18 -5.92 -0.62
C LEU A 75 -0.83 -6.64 -0.76
N GLN A 76 -0.81 -7.96 -0.69
CA GLN A 76 0.38 -8.76 -0.91
C GLN A 76 0.87 -8.66 -2.36
N ARG A 77 -0.03 -8.80 -3.35
CA ARG A 77 0.34 -8.71 -4.78
C ARG A 77 0.88 -7.33 -5.13
N LEU A 78 0.23 -6.25 -4.67
CA LEU A 78 0.68 -4.89 -4.98
C LEU A 78 2.02 -4.57 -4.30
N LEU A 79 2.23 -5.01 -3.06
CA LEU A 79 3.52 -4.82 -2.37
C LEU A 79 4.62 -5.67 -3.01
N GLN A 80 4.34 -6.90 -3.41
CA GLN A 80 5.29 -7.73 -4.14
C GLN A 80 5.71 -7.05 -5.45
N ARG A 81 4.74 -6.50 -6.20
CA ARG A 81 5.02 -5.78 -7.44
C ARG A 81 5.83 -4.50 -7.22
N ALA A 82 5.51 -3.72 -6.17
CA ALA A 82 6.28 -2.52 -5.81
C ALA A 82 7.75 -2.87 -5.51
N VAL A 83 7.98 -3.97 -4.80
CA VAL A 83 9.33 -4.47 -4.49
C VAL A 83 10.08 -4.91 -5.75
N GLU A 84 9.43 -5.63 -6.67
CA GLU A 84 10.00 -6.02 -7.96
C GLU A 84 10.41 -4.81 -8.80
N LEU A 85 9.57 -3.77 -8.81
CA LEU A 85 9.79 -2.51 -9.53
C LEU A 85 10.76 -1.55 -8.81
N ASN A 86 11.18 -1.87 -7.58
CA ASN A 86 11.96 -0.99 -6.71
C ASN A 86 11.34 0.39 -6.50
N CYS A 87 10.02 0.46 -6.36
CA CYS A 87 9.27 1.68 -6.10
C CYS A 87 8.51 1.61 -4.76
N GLY A 88 7.99 2.75 -4.33
CA GLY A 88 7.01 2.86 -3.26
C GLY A 88 5.58 2.75 -3.78
N VAL A 89 4.63 2.96 -2.86
CA VAL A 89 3.20 2.99 -3.14
C VAL A 89 2.56 4.16 -2.41
N ILE A 90 1.64 4.84 -3.09
CA ILE A 90 0.78 5.87 -2.51
C ILE A 90 -0.65 5.38 -2.51
N ALA A 91 -1.34 5.58 -1.39
CA ALA A 91 -2.75 5.29 -1.20
C ALA A 91 -3.54 6.58 -1.31
N PHE A 92 -4.66 6.54 -2.03
CA PHE A 92 -5.56 7.65 -2.26
C PHE A 92 -6.99 7.19 -2.00
N SER A 93 -7.75 7.94 -1.21
CA SER A 93 -9.17 7.69 -1.00
C SER A 93 -9.99 8.72 -1.79
N ASP A 94 -10.84 8.23 -2.68
CA ASP A 94 -11.95 9.01 -3.27
C ASP A 94 -13.20 8.91 -2.37
#